data_AF-A0A920M6E2-F1
#
_entry.id   AF-A0A920M6E2-F1
#
_cell.length_a   1.000
_cell.length_b   1.000
_cell.length_c   1.000
_cell.angle_alpha   90.00
_cell.angle_beta   90.00
_cell.angle_gamma   90.00
#
_symmetry.space_group_name_H-M   'P 1'
#
loop_
_entity.id
_entity.type
_entity.pdbx_description
1 polymer ?
#
loop_
_entity_poly.entity_id
_entity_poly.type
_entity_poly.pdbx_seq_one_letter_code
_entity_poly.pdbx_strand_id
1 'polypeptide(L)' 'MTADRLTGIVSRGGSIMAKWCLAHHKENFLYTHFEEICEICKSYDVSFSLGDGLRPGSIADANDQAQFSEFKL' A
#
# COMPACT_ATOMS: atom_id res chain seq x y z
N MET A 1 -2.67 -11.98 4.83
CA MET A 1 -1.36 -11.54 5.36
C MET A 1 -1.53 -10.62 6.56
N THR A 2 -2.37 -9.57 6.51
CA THR A 2 -2.55 -8.64 7.64
C THR A 2 -3.62 -9.05 8.66
N ALA A 3 -4.36 -10.14 8.40
CA ALA A 3 -5.44 -10.60 9.28
C ALA A 3 -4.96 -11.05 10.67
N ASP A 4 -3.74 -11.56 10.76
CA ASP A 4 -3.14 -12.07 12.00
C ASP A 4 -2.37 -11.02 12.80
N ARG A 5 -2.33 -9.76 12.32
CA ARG A 5 -1.67 -8.66 13.03
C ARG A 5 -2.44 -8.23 14.26
N LEU A 6 -1.72 -7.85 15.32
CA LEU A 6 -2.29 -7.27 16.53
C LEU A 6 -3.00 -5.94 16.24
N THR A 7 -2.40 -5.10 15.39
CA THR A 7 -2.95 -3.77 15.04
C THR A 7 -3.44 -3.65 13.60
N GLY A 8 -3.41 -4.74 12.82
CA GLY A 8 -3.92 -4.76 11.45
C GLY A 8 -3.20 -3.77 10.51
N ILE A 9 -4.00 -3.04 9.71
CA ILE A 9 -3.53 -1.98 8.83
C ILE A 9 -3.77 -0.64 9.52
N VAL A 10 -2.70 0.03 9.92
CA VAL A 10 -2.77 1.36 10.58
C VAL A 10 -2.53 2.53 9.63
N SER A 11 -2.12 2.27 8.39
CA SER A 11 -2.02 3.32 7.37
C SER A 11 -3.41 3.76 6.94
N ARG A 12 -3.70 5.07 7.06
CA ARG A 12 -4.97 5.62 6.56
C ARG A 12 -5.13 5.34 5.07
N GLY A 13 -4.13 5.70 4.25
CA GLY A 13 -4.14 5.45 2.81
C GLY A 13 -4.20 3.96 2.47
N GLY A 14 -3.39 3.15 3.15
CA GLY A 14 -3.39 1.68 2.97
C GLY A 14 -4.73 1.04 3.32
N SER A 15 -5.40 1.48 4.39
CA SER A 15 -6.71 0.95 4.81
C SER A 15 -7.84 1.30 3.84
N ILE A 16 -7.78 2.51 3.24
CA ILE A 16 -8.71 2.91 2.17
C ILE A 16 -8.53 2.00 0.96
N MET A 17 -7.27 1.76 0.55
CA MET A 17 -6.99 0.91 -0.59
C MET A 17 -7.38 -0.55 -0.33
N ALA A 18 -7.05 -1.08 0.86
CA ALA A 18 -7.45 -2.43 1.26
C ALA A 18 -8.98 -2.60 1.21
N LYS A 19 -9.74 -1.62 1.70
CA LYS A 19 -11.21 -1.63 1.62
C LYS A 19 -11.69 -1.63 0.17
N TRP A 20 -11.07 -0.84 -0.69
CA TRP A 20 -11.42 -0.78 -2.12
C TRP A 20 -11.14 -2.14 -2.80
N CYS A 21 -9.95 -2.71 -2.61
CA CYS A 21 -9.58 -4.02 -3.19
C CYS A 21 -10.53 -5.13 -2.73
N LEU A 22 -10.90 -5.16 -1.45
CA LEU A 22 -11.86 -6.14 -0.90
C LEU A 22 -13.28 -5.93 -1.43
N ALA A 23 -13.75 -4.68 -1.56
CA ALA A 23 -15.08 -4.40 -2.07
C ALA A 23 -15.23 -4.79 -3.55
N HIS A 24 -14.18 -4.61 -4.34
CA HIS A 24 -14.21 -4.86 -5.78
C HIS A 24 -13.61 -6.20 -6.20
N HIS A 25 -12.93 -6.91 -5.31
CA HIS A 25 -12.17 -8.13 -5.60
C HIS A 25 -11.21 -7.92 -6.80
N LYS A 26 -10.52 -6.78 -6.81
CA LYS A 26 -9.60 -6.35 -7.87
C LYS A 26 -8.28 -5.88 -7.29
N GLU A 27 -7.23 -5.93 -8.11
CA GLU A 27 -5.93 -5.36 -7.78
C GLU A 27 -6.01 -3.84 -7.58
N ASN A 28 -5.16 -3.30 -6.72
CA ASN A 28 -5.01 -1.88 -6.43
C ASN A 28 -4.91 -1.07 -7.74
N PHE A 29 -5.87 -0.18 -7.97
CA PHE A 29 -5.90 0.60 -9.21
C PHE A 29 -4.70 1.56 -9.35
N LEU A 30 -4.09 2.01 -8.24
CA LEU A 30 -2.87 2.81 -8.31
C LEU A 30 -1.69 1.99 -8.82
N TYR A 31 -1.68 0.68 -8.55
CA TYR A 31 -0.69 -0.24 -9.09
C TYR A 31 -0.95 -0.52 -10.57
N THR A 32 -2.20 -0.82 -10.95
CA THR A 32 -2.53 -1.14 -12.36
C THR A 32 -2.41 0.06 -13.31
N HIS A 33 -2.52 1.29 -12.80
CA HIS A 33 -2.35 2.53 -13.58
C HIS A 33 -1.04 3.26 -13.27
N PHE A 34 -0.05 2.58 -12.68
CA PHE A 34 1.19 3.24 -12.23
C PHE A 34 1.96 3.93 -13.37
N GLU A 35 1.94 3.39 -14.59
CA GLU A 35 2.56 4.01 -15.77
C GLU A 35 1.89 5.34 -16.16
N GLU A 36 0.55 5.39 -16.16
CA GLU A 36 -0.19 6.63 -16.44
C GLU A 36 0.09 7.70 -15.38
N ILE A 37 0.19 7.29 -14.10
CA ILE A 37 0.58 8.17 -13.00
C ILE A 37 2.00 8.70 -13.22
N CYS A 38 2.95 7.84 -13.64
CA CYS A 38 4.31 8.25 -13.96
C CYS A 38 4.36 9.30 -15.07
N GLU A 39 3.61 9.14 -16.15
CA GLU A 39 3.58 10.12 -17.25
C GLU A 39 3.02 11.47 -16.79
N ILE A 40 1.99 11.47 -15.93
CA ILE A 40 1.47 12.71 -15.32
C ILE A 40 2.55 13.36 -14.43
N CYS A 41 3.12 12.62 -13.49
CA CYS A 41 4.12 13.16 -12.54
C CYS A 41 5.35 13.70 -13.27
N LYS A 42 5.82 13.00 -14.31
CA LYS A 42 6.95 13.41 -15.16
C LYS A 42 6.71 14.74 -15.86
N SER A 43 5.49 15.01 -16.31
CA SER A 43 5.16 16.28 -16.99
C SER A 43 5.27 17.52 -16.11
N TYR A 44 5.31 17.34 -14.78
CA TYR A 44 5.38 18.43 -13.79
C TYR A 44 6.56 18.31 -12.80
N ASP A 45 7.52 17.41 -13.05
CA ASP A 45 8.66 17.14 -12.15
C ASP A 45 8.23 16.81 -10.70
N VAL A 46 7.14 16.03 -10.57
CA VAL A 46 6.64 15.58 -9.26
C VAL A 46 7.39 14.33 -8.82
N SER A 47 8.07 14.41 -7.68
CA SER A 47 8.77 13.26 -7.08
C SER A 47 7.79 12.27 -6.43
N PHE A 48 8.14 10.98 -6.50
CA PHE A 48 7.40 9.93 -5.81
C PHE A 48 7.83 9.76 -4.36
N SER A 49 6.86 9.61 -3.47
CA SER A 49 7.03 9.00 -2.16
C SER A 49 6.13 7.77 -2.12
N LEU A 50 6.71 6.61 -2.45
CA LEU A 50 5.98 5.34 -2.45
C LEU A 50 5.56 5.02 -1.01
N GLY A 51 4.26 4.81 -0.82
CA GLY A 51 3.68 4.68 0.51
C GLY A 51 4.02 3.37 1.20
N ASP A 52 3.94 3.39 2.54
CA ASP A 52 4.07 2.23 3.42
C ASP A 52 2.67 1.80 3.93
N GLY A 53 1.80 1.44 2.98
CA GLY A 53 0.41 1.07 3.21
C GLY A 53 0.23 -0.07 4.21
N LEU A 54 1.19 -0.97 4.29
CA LEU A 54 1.24 -2.12 5.20
C LEU A 54 2.28 -1.95 6.31
N ARG A 55 2.70 -0.73 6.66
CA ARG A 55 3.59 -0.52 7.82
C ARG A 55 3.03 -1.12 9.12
N PRO A 56 3.89 -1.56 10.06
CA PRO A 56 3.46 -2.05 11.36
C PRO A 56 2.92 -0.92 12.24
N GLY A 57 1.82 -1.17 12.94
CA GLY A 57 1.28 -0.26 13.96
C GLY A 57 1.73 -0.56 15.38
N SER A 58 2.42 -1.69 15.58
CA SER A 58 2.94 -2.13 16.86
C SER A 58 4.25 -2.91 16.68
N ILE A 59 5.02 -3.04 17.76
CA ILE A 59 6.25 -3.86 17.76
C ILE A 59 5.94 -5.33 17.45
N ALA A 60 4.78 -5.83 17.87
CA ALA A 60 4.36 -7.20 17.60
C ALA A 60 4.17 -7.48 16.11
N ASP A 61 3.84 -6.46 15.31
CA ASP A 61 3.61 -6.57 13.87
C ASP A 61 4.85 -6.21 13.03
N ALA A 62 5.95 -5.81 13.69
CA ALA A 62 7.13 -5.31 13.01
C ALA A 62 7.85 -6.40 12.23
N ASN A 63 8.33 -6.04 11.02
CA ASN A 63 9.12 -6.91 10.15
C ASN A 63 8.37 -8.19 9.73
N ASP A 64 7.04 -8.14 9.71
CA ASP A 64 6.22 -9.26 9.28
C ASP A 64 6.21 -9.44 7.76
N GLN A 65 5.54 -10.51 7.31
CA GLN A 65 5.44 -10.83 5.90
C GLN A 65 4.71 -9.74 5.11
N ALA A 66 3.66 -9.14 5.66
CA ALA A 66 2.87 -8.12 4.97
C ALA A 66 3.71 -6.86 4.68
N GLN A 67 4.49 -6.40 5.66
CA GLN A 67 5.40 -5.27 5.48
C GLN A 67 6.44 -5.56 4.40
N PHE A 68 7.13 -6.70 4.48
CA PHE A 68 8.18 -7.03 3.51
C PHE A 68 7.67 -7.37 2.13
N SER A 69 6.43 -7.86 2.00
CA SER A 69 5.80 -8.06 0.70
C SER A 69 5.55 -6.73 -0.01
N GLU A 70 5.14 -5.68 0.71
CA GLU A 70 4.99 -4.34 0.13
C GLU A 70 6.32 -3.74 -0.33
N PHE A 71 7.41 -3.97 0.41
CA PHE A 71 8.74 -3.45 0.03
C PHE A 71 9.35 -4.10 -1.21
N LYS A 72 8.88 -5.29 -1.59
CA LYS A 72 9.41 -6.06 -2.73
C LYS A 72 8.64 -5.84 -4.03
N LEU A 73 7.48 -5.17 -3.95
CA LEU A 73 6.66 -4.75 -5.08
C LEU A 73 7.31 -3.57 -5.80
#